data_AF-A0A833E2G3-F1
#
_entry.id   AF-A0A833E2G3-F1
#
_cell.length_a   1.000
_cell.length_b   1.000
_cell.length_c   1.000
_cell.angle_alpha   90.00
_cell.angle_beta   90.00
_cell.angle_gamma   90.00
#
_symmetry.space_group_name_H-M   'P 1'
#
loop_
_entity.id
_entity.type
_entity.pdbx_description
1 polymer ?
#
loop_
_entity_poly.entity_id
_entity_poly.type
_entity_poly.pdbx_seq_one_letter_code
_entity_poly.pdbx_strand_id
1 'polypeptide(L)' 'MKAFRIRVTGIVQGVGFRPFIHRIAMLAGVVGYVQNLGGSEVEIYVEG' A
#
# COMPACT_ATOMS: atom_id res chain seq x y z
N MET A 1 -1.64 -16.67 -10.35
CA MET A 1 -1.84 -15.51 -9.47
C MET A 1 -0.64 -14.59 -9.64
N LYS A 2 -0.82 -13.28 -9.71
CA LYS A 2 0.26 -12.30 -9.87
C LYS A 2 0.45 -11.53 -8.57
N ALA A 3 1.68 -11.15 -8.28
CA ALA A 3 2.01 -10.30 -7.15
C ALA A 3 2.74 -9.04 -7.63
N PHE A 4 2.46 -7.92 -6.98
CA PHE A 4 3.10 -6.64 -7.24
C PHE A 4 3.65 -6.04 -5.94
N ARG A 5 4.84 -5.47 -6.04
CA ARG A 5 5.48 -4.69 -4.98
C ARG A 5 5.63 -3.25 -5.46
N ILE A 6 4.89 -2.35 -4.85
CA ILE A 6 4.78 -0.95 -5.24
C ILE A 6 5.42 -0.11 -4.14
N ARG A 7 6.38 0.74 -4.53
CA ARG A 7 6.98 1.73 -3.64
C ARG A 7 6.44 3.11 -4.01
N VAL A 8 5.90 3.82 -3.03
CA VAL A 8 5.35 5.17 -3.20
C VAL A 8 6.18 6.15 -2.38
N THR A 9 6.60 7.24 -3.01
CA THR A 9 7.40 8.32 -2.42
C THR A 9 6.59 9.62 -2.43
N GLY A 10 6.94 10.56 -1.55
CA GLY A 10 6.29 11.86 -1.44
C GLY A 10 5.56 12.06 -0.11
N ILE A 11 4.50 12.87 -0.10
CA ILE A 11 3.70 13.11 1.11
C ILE A 11 2.71 11.96 1.31
N VAL A 12 3.20 10.84 1.86
CA VAL A 12 2.41 9.60 2.04
C VAL A 12 2.31 9.15 3.50
N GLN A 13 3.07 9.75 4.42
CA GLN A 13 3.00 9.45 5.84
C GLN A 13 2.25 10.56 6.59
N GLY A 14 1.45 10.20 7.60
CA GLY A 14 0.65 11.14 8.38
C GLY A 14 -0.62 11.68 7.68
N VAL A 15 -0.90 11.29 6.43
CA VAL A 15 -2.03 11.79 5.62
C VAL A 15 -3.19 10.81 5.45
N GLY A 16 -3.21 9.72 6.21
CA GLY A 16 -4.24 8.67 6.07
C GLY A 16 -4.05 7.75 4.85
N PHE A 17 -2.85 7.68 4.29
CA PHE A 17 -2.54 6.88 3.10
C PHE A 17 -2.78 5.37 3.30
N ARG A 18 -2.34 4.79 4.43
CA ARG A 18 -2.51 3.35 4.70
C ARG A 18 -3.99 2.91 4.74
N PRO A 19 -4.90 3.60 5.49
CA PRO A 19 -6.32 3.33 5.40
C PRO A 19 -6.92 3.48 3.99
N PHE A 20 -6.44 4.44 3.19
CA PHE A 20 -6.87 4.61 1.81
C PHE A 20 -6.52 3.40 0.94
N ILE A 21 -5.27 2.92 0.99
CA ILE A 21 -4.83 1.73 0.26
C ILE A 21 -5.56 0.47 0.73
N HIS A 22 -5.75 0.30 2.04
CA HIS A 22 -6.50 -0.84 2.57
C HIS A 22 -7.92 -0.92 2.01
N ARG A 23 -8.63 0.21 1.91
CA ARG A 23 -9.97 0.24 1.29
C ARG A 23 -9.96 -0.16 -0.19
N ILE A 24 -8.97 0.30 -0.95
CA ILE A 24 -8.83 -0.06 -2.37
C ILE A 24 -8.56 -1.56 -2.51
N ALA A 25 -7.66 -2.14 -1.70
CA ALA A 25 -7.35 -3.57 -1.74
C ALA A 25 -8.60 -4.43 -1.50
N MET A 26 -9.43 -4.05 -0.51
CA MET A 26 -10.72 -4.71 -0.24
C MET A 26 -11.69 -4.62 -1.42
N LEU A 27 -11.83 -3.43 -2.03
CA LEU A 27 -12.70 -3.23 -3.20
C LEU A 27 -12.22 -4.00 -4.44
N ALA A 28 -10.91 -4.15 -4.60
CA ALA A 28 -10.30 -4.88 -5.71
C ALA A 28 -10.24 -6.41 -5.48
N GLY A 29 -10.59 -6.90 -4.28
CA GLY A 29 -10.54 -8.32 -3.93
C GLY A 29 -9.12 -8.91 -3.89
N VAL A 30 -8.10 -8.08 -3.64
CA VAL A 30 -6.69 -8.50 -3.56
C VAL A 30 -6.22 -8.53 -2.11
N VAL A 31 -5.24 -9.39 -1.83
CA VAL A 31 -4.65 -9.54 -0.48
C VAL A 31 -3.23 -8.99 -0.43
N GLY A 32 -2.74 -8.65 0.75
CA GLY A 32 -1.36 -8.18 0.92
C GLY A 32 -1.21 -7.21 2.09
N TYR A 33 -0.27 -6.27 1.98
CA TYR A 33 0.01 -5.30 3.04
C TYR A 33 0.32 -3.90 2.50
N VAL A 34 0.16 -2.92 3.38
CA VAL A 34 0.66 -1.55 3.20
C VAL A 34 1.41 -1.12 4.46
N GLN A 35 2.67 -0.70 4.32
CA GLN A 35 3.52 -0.36 5.46
C GLN A 35 4.34 0.92 5.20
N ASN A 36 4.52 1.74 6.23
CA ASN A 36 5.50 2.82 6.20
C ASN A 36 6.90 2.20 6.25
N LEU A 37 7.84 2.74 5.47
CA LEU A 37 9.25 2.40 5.59
C LEU A 37 9.96 3.44 6.47
N GLY A 38 11.22 3.17 6.83
CA GLY A 38 12.03 4.04 7.71
C GLY A 38 12.38 5.44 7.16
N GLY A 39 11.84 5.81 5.99
CA GLY A 39 11.97 7.13 5.37
C GLY A 39 10.61 7.78 5.13
N SER A 40 10.46 8.48 4.00
CA SER A 40 9.20 9.12 3.58
C SER A 40 8.36 8.21 2.66
N GLU A 41 8.75 6.94 2.53
CA GLU A 41 8.12 6.01 1.62
C GLU A 41 7.07 5.13 2.29
N VAL A 42 6.16 4.63 1.45
CA VAL A 42 5.25 3.54 1.78
C VAL A 42 5.48 2.42 0.78
N GLU A 43 5.48 1.20 1.28
CA GLU A 43 5.48 -0.01 0.47
C GLU A 43 4.11 -0.66 0.50
N ILE A 44 3.65 -1.09 -0.67
CA ILE A 44 2.43 -1.85 -0.87
C ILE A 44 2.80 -3.17 -1.54
N TYR A 45 2.44 -4.28 -0.93
CA TYR A 45 2.46 -5.59 -1.57
C TYR A 45 1.03 -6.04 -1.79
N VAL A 46 0.71 -6.50 -3.00
CA VAL A 46 -0.61 -7.06 -3.33
C VAL A 46 -0.46 -8.32 -4.17
N GLU A 47 -1.35 -9.28 -3.96
CA GLU A 47 -1.43 -10.56 -4.65
C GLU A 47 -2.89 -10.89 -4.99
N GLY A 48 -3.12 -11.37 -6.22
CA GLY A 48 -4.44 -11.56 -6.84
C GLY A 48 -4.41 -12.32 -8.15
#